data_AF-A0A537FGP2-F1
#
_entry.id   AF-A0A537FGP2-F1
#
_cell.length_a   1.000
_cell.length_b   1.000
_cell.length_c   1.000
_cell.angle_alpha   90.00
_cell.angle_beta   90.00
_cell.angle_gamma   90.00
#
_symmetry.space_group_name_H-M   'P 1'
#
loop_
_entity.id
_entity.type
_entity.pdbx_description
1 polymer ?
#
loop_
_entity_poly.entity_id
_entity_poly.type
_entity_poly.pdbx_seq_one_letter_code
_entity_poly.pdbx_strand_id
1 'polypeptide(L)'
;MKGNIHIGKIAMFLITGILLSSIMGATNYWTSATSAQFPVGSGSWNARVPCSSPWIVRVTDITDNKTGSASQTSSSFSPGSPNKRWLTPGATPPGWVSPGPPCTMTNSHGTVAVFVEIDGVKREGIVNEDCTGSYDAINGGTSNGGSYCDSTFNIYDPAFVPNYSISCTSSSDPTCYGRIHSEIDHAWKAAHYCGSSTTCDDMALGSQTTTSTLIDVQGFVYWDPDHLTVQWHSFSGWEIHPLTAWRQHQSNQT
;
A
#
# COMPACT_ATOMS: atom_id res chain seq x y z
N MET A 1 28.84 83.88 18.99
CA MET A 1 28.71 84.37 20.38
C MET A 1 27.23 84.52 20.68
N LYS A 2 26.76 83.93 21.80
CA LYS A 2 25.58 84.25 22.64
C LYS A 2 24.27 84.72 21.94
N GLY A 3 23.10 84.12 22.15
CA GLY A 3 22.72 83.09 23.11
C GLY A 3 21.20 82.95 23.28
N ASN A 4 20.86 81.97 24.11
CA ASN A 4 19.73 81.87 25.03
C ASN A 4 18.31 81.73 24.47
N ILE A 5 17.84 80.48 24.46
CA ILE A 5 16.45 80.12 24.70
C ILE A 5 16.36 79.64 26.16
N HIS A 6 15.54 80.30 26.98
CA HIS A 6 15.17 79.82 28.31
C HIS A 6 13.65 79.82 28.52
N ILE A 7 13.15 78.60 28.70
CA ILE A 7 12.33 78.11 29.82
C ILE A 7 10.93 78.71 30.06
N GLY A 8 9.95 77.82 29.96
CA GLY A 8 8.77 77.75 30.83
C GLY A 8 7.85 76.63 30.36
N LYS A 9 7.32 75.69 31.16
CA LYS A 9 7.36 75.44 32.60
C LYS A 9 7.16 73.94 32.86
N ILE A 10 7.71 73.55 34.00
CA ILE A 10 7.67 72.31 34.77
C ILE A 10 6.27 71.68 34.96
N ALA A 11 6.25 70.34 35.07
CA ALA A 11 5.45 69.45 35.94
C ALA A 11 4.76 68.32 35.14
N MET A 12 4.65 67.06 35.56
CA MET A 12 5.21 66.23 36.62
C MET A 12 4.75 64.80 36.28
N PHE A 13 5.52 63.80 36.66
CA PHE A 13 5.37 62.37 36.34
C PHE A 13 3.98 61.75 36.61
N LEU A 14 3.55 60.86 35.71
CA LEU A 14 2.84 59.63 36.05
C LEU A 14 3.10 58.58 34.97
N ILE A 15 4.06 57.69 35.24
CA ILE A 15 4.29 56.46 34.50
C ILE A 15 3.38 55.41 35.15
N THR A 16 2.24 55.14 34.53
CA THR A 16 1.45 53.93 34.78
C THR A 16 1.65 53.00 33.61
N GLY A 17 2.40 51.92 33.84
CA GLY A 17 2.62 50.86 32.88
C GLY A 17 1.31 50.14 32.56
N ILE A 18 1.03 50.02 31.26
CA ILE A 18 0.07 49.05 30.74
C ILE A 18 0.90 48.03 29.97
N LEU A 19 1.06 46.83 30.55
CA LEU A 19 1.43 45.63 29.80
C LEU A 19 0.33 45.39 28.76
N LEU A 20 0.62 45.65 27.49
CA LEU A 20 -0.11 45.00 26.40
C LEU A 20 0.50 43.61 26.21
N SER A 21 -0.16 42.62 26.78
CA SER A 21 -0.05 41.22 26.39
C SER A 21 -0.52 41.08 24.94
N SER A 22 0.43 41.12 24.00
CA SER A 22 0.20 40.69 22.63
C SER A 22 -0.07 39.18 22.64
N ILE A 23 -1.35 38.82 22.57
CA ILE A 23 -1.83 37.47 22.34
C ILE A 23 -1.23 37.02 21.01
N MET A 24 -0.24 36.14 21.07
CA MET A 24 0.17 35.35 19.91
C MET A 24 -1.05 34.53 19.50
N GLY A 25 -1.74 34.98 18.45
CA GLY A 25 -2.66 34.12 17.73
C GLY A 25 -1.85 32.96 17.16
N ALA A 26 -1.84 31.84 17.88
CA ALA A 26 -1.45 30.57 17.31
C ALA A 26 -2.46 30.26 16.21
N THR A 27 -2.14 30.67 14.98
CA THR A 27 -2.76 30.10 13.80
C THR A 27 -2.44 28.62 13.84
N ASN A 28 -3.43 27.81 14.23
CA ASN A 28 -3.40 26.39 13.99
C ASN A 28 -3.31 26.21 12.47
N TYR A 29 -2.09 26.12 11.94
CA TYR A 29 -1.84 25.51 10.65
C TYR A 29 -2.19 24.03 10.84
N TRP A 30 -3.47 23.72 10.71
CA TRP A 30 -3.89 22.40 10.28
C TRP A 30 -3.28 22.25 8.89
N THR A 31 -2.08 21.67 8.82
CA THR A 31 -1.65 21.00 7.61
C THR A 31 -2.67 19.88 7.43
N SER A 32 -3.72 20.14 6.66
CA SER A 32 -4.50 19.05 6.08
C SER A 32 -3.49 18.19 5.38
N ALA A 33 -3.26 16.98 5.89
CA ALA A 33 -2.50 15.98 5.17
C ALA A 33 -3.18 15.86 3.80
N THR A 34 -2.52 16.35 2.76
CA THR A 34 -2.99 16.16 1.40
C THR A 34 -2.97 14.65 1.17
N SER A 35 -4.15 14.05 1.05
CA SER A 35 -4.26 12.64 0.67
C SER A 35 -3.52 12.44 -0.64
N ALA A 36 -2.72 11.38 -0.74
CA ALA A 36 -2.12 11.00 -2.00
C ALA A 36 -3.23 10.88 -3.07
N GLN A 37 -3.03 11.52 -4.22
CA GLN A 37 -4.03 11.56 -5.28
C GLN A 37 -3.55 10.72 -6.45
N PHE A 38 -4.08 9.50 -6.54
CA PHE A 38 -3.83 8.58 -7.64
C PHE A 38 -5.02 8.55 -8.60
N PRO A 39 -4.81 8.19 -9.87
CA PRO A 39 -5.91 7.84 -10.77
C PRO A 39 -6.77 6.72 -10.15
N VAL A 40 -8.07 6.72 -10.46
CA VAL A 40 -9.02 5.74 -9.92
C VAL A 40 -9.47 4.82 -11.05
N GLY A 41 -9.31 3.51 -10.84
CA GLY A 41 -9.74 2.47 -11.78
C GLY A 41 -11.23 2.16 -11.72
N SER A 42 -11.71 1.31 -12.64
CA SER A 42 -13.13 0.98 -12.81
C SER A 42 -13.58 -0.22 -11.97
N GLY A 43 -13.33 -0.17 -10.66
CA GLY A 43 -13.69 -1.24 -9.73
C GLY A 43 -12.90 -2.54 -9.90
N SER A 44 -13.24 -3.53 -9.06
CA SER A 44 -12.57 -4.83 -9.07
C SER A 44 -12.94 -5.67 -10.29
N TRP A 45 -11.95 -6.35 -10.86
CA TRP A 45 -12.13 -7.39 -11.87
C TRP A 45 -12.54 -8.74 -11.26
N ASN A 46 -12.46 -8.88 -9.94
CA ASN A 46 -13.00 -10.02 -9.22
C ASN A 46 -14.38 -9.64 -8.63
N ALA A 47 -15.45 -10.26 -9.14
CA ALA A 47 -16.81 -9.98 -8.69
C ALA A 47 -17.07 -10.31 -7.20
N ARG A 48 -16.16 -11.05 -6.54
CA ARG A 48 -16.19 -11.29 -5.10
C ARG A 48 -15.60 -10.14 -4.30
N VAL A 49 -14.85 -9.22 -4.91
CA VAL A 49 -14.26 -8.06 -4.23
C VAL A 49 -15.19 -6.86 -4.42
N PRO A 50 -15.76 -6.29 -3.34
CA PRO A 50 -16.77 -5.22 -3.44
C PRO A 50 -16.17 -3.82 -3.71
N CYS A 51 -14.87 -3.73 -4.00
CA CYS A 51 -14.17 -2.47 -4.18
C CYS A 51 -14.43 -1.87 -5.56
N SER A 52 -15.06 -0.69 -5.60
CA SER A 52 -15.48 -0.02 -6.83
C SER A 52 -14.50 1.04 -7.34
N SER A 53 -13.44 1.36 -6.60
CA SER A 53 -12.56 2.49 -6.89
C SER A 53 -11.11 2.21 -6.45
N PRO A 54 -10.43 1.20 -7.04
CA PRO A 54 -9.01 0.99 -6.77
C PRO A 54 -8.20 2.22 -7.17
N TRP A 55 -7.17 2.55 -6.39
CA TRP A 55 -6.14 3.47 -6.87
C TRP A 55 -5.24 2.75 -7.87
N ILE A 56 -4.96 3.40 -8.99
CA ILE A 56 -3.97 2.95 -9.96
C ILE A 56 -2.62 3.51 -9.52
N VAL A 57 -1.72 2.62 -9.14
CA VAL A 57 -0.43 2.96 -8.52
C VAL A 57 0.72 2.22 -9.20
N ARG A 58 1.95 2.62 -8.90
CA ARG A 58 3.16 1.85 -9.18
C ARG A 58 3.63 1.11 -7.94
N VAL A 59 4.48 0.12 -8.15
CA VAL A 59 5.20 -0.56 -7.06
C VAL A 59 5.95 0.46 -6.18
N THR A 60 6.58 1.47 -6.80
CA THR A 60 7.30 2.55 -6.11
C THR A 60 6.43 3.43 -5.22
N ASP A 61 5.14 3.54 -5.51
CA ASP A 61 4.20 4.34 -4.72
C ASP A 61 3.86 3.63 -3.40
N ILE A 62 3.85 2.29 -3.42
CA ILE A 62 3.64 1.45 -2.23
C ILE A 62 4.90 1.40 -1.38
N THR A 63 6.05 1.13 -2.03
CA THR A 63 7.35 1.00 -1.34
C THR A 63 7.97 2.34 -0.94
N ASP A 64 7.39 3.47 -1.39
CA ASP A 64 7.90 4.83 -1.16
C ASP A 64 9.37 5.01 -1.60
N ASN A 65 9.76 4.32 -2.66
CA ASN A 65 11.15 4.26 -3.15
C ASN A 65 12.17 3.87 -2.05
N LYS A 66 11.74 3.12 -1.02
CA LYS A 66 12.60 2.67 0.08
C LYS A 66 13.12 1.26 -0.17
N THR A 67 14.42 1.17 -0.41
CA THR A 67 15.15 -0.09 -0.42
C THR A 67 15.52 -0.50 1.01
N GLY A 68 15.35 -1.79 1.35
CA GLY A 68 15.86 -2.35 2.60
C GLY A 68 15.18 -1.83 3.87
N SER A 69 13.94 -1.33 3.77
CA SER A 69 13.23 -0.75 4.90
C SER A 69 12.40 -1.80 5.63
N ALA A 70 12.75 -2.01 6.90
CA ALA A 70 11.92 -2.74 7.88
C ALA A 70 10.81 -1.87 8.48
N SER A 71 10.55 -0.68 7.92
CA SER A 71 9.49 0.23 8.36
C SER A 71 8.57 0.59 7.20
N GLN A 72 7.26 0.56 7.47
CA GLN A 72 6.22 1.03 6.56
C GLN A 72 5.96 2.54 6.66
N THR A 73 6.42 3.22 7.72
CA THR A 73 5.93 4.54 8.13
C THR A 73 6.11 5.67 7.11
N SER A 74 6.95 5.49 6.10
CA SER A 74 7.14 6.50 5.05
C SER A 74 6.11 6.39 3.91
N SER A 75 5.49 5.21 3.75
CA SER A 75 4.47 4.97 2.74
C SER A 75 3.13 5.59 3.12
N SER A 76 2.43 6.14 2.12
CA SER A 76 1.04 6.59 2.29
C SER A 76 0.11 5.43 2.66
N PHE A 77 0.49 4.19 2.35
CA PHE A 77 -0.24 2.99 2.70
C PHE A 77 0.00 2.53 4.14
N SER A 78 0.75 3.27 4.96
CA SER A 78 1.02 2.89 6.36
C SER A 78 -0.13 3.25 7.32
N PRO A 79 -0.58 2.33 8.20
CA PRO A 79 -0.19 0.92 8.22
C PRO A 79 -0.80 0.18 7.04
N GLY A 80 -0.12 -0.82 6.47
CA GLY A 80 -0.71 -1.72 5.48
C GLY A 80 -1.93 -2.45 6.05
N SER A 81 -2.68 -3.14 5.19
CA SER A 81 -3.77 -4.00 5.65
C SER A 81 -3.28 -4.92 6.77
N PRO A 82 -3.99 -5.07 7.91
CA PRO A 82 -3.52 -5.89 9.01
C PRO A 82 -3.81 -7.38 8.84
N ASN A 83 -4.54 -7.80 7.81
CA ASN A 83 -4.86 -9.22 7.63
C ASN A 83 -5.06 -9.61 6.16
N LYS A 84 -4.05 -10.31 5.64
CA LYS A 84 -3.98 -10.76 4.24
C LYS A 84 -4.91 -11.94 3.89
N ARG A 85 -5.39 -12.69 4.91
CA ARG A 85 -6.09 -13.96 4.70
C ARG A 85 -7.60 -13.92 4.95
N TRP A 86 -8.16 -12.78 5.35
CA TRP A 86 -9.56 -12.73 5.81
C TRP A 86 -10.58 -12.94 4.67
N LEU A 87 -11.44 -13.95 4.82
CA LEU A 87 -12.50 -14.34 3.90
C LEU A 87 -13.91 -14.23 4.49
N THR A 88 -14.01 -14.34 5.84
CA THR A 88 -15.18 -14.63 6.71
C THR A 88 -15.39 -16.16 6.94
N PRO A 89 -15.59 -16.68 8.18
CA PRO A 89 -16.55 -16.17 9.18
C PRO A 89 -16.03 -15.86 10.61
N GLY A 90 -16.44 -14.69 11.14
CA GLY A 90 -16.18 -14.16 12.48
C GLY A 90 -16.76 -12.74 12.60
N ALA A 91 -16.52 -12.02 13.70
CA ALA A 91 -16.87 -10.60 13.76
C ALA A 91 -16.07 -9.83 12.72
N THR A 92 -16.75 -9.21 11.75
CA THR A 92 -16.12 -8.32 10.77
C THR A 92 -15.47 -7.16 11.51
N PRO A 93 -14.14 -6.95 11.41
CA PRO A 93 -13.52 -5.78 12.01
C PRO A 93 -14.18 -4.49 11.47
N PRO A 94 -14.30 -3.44 12.29
CA PRO A 94 -14.91 -2.18 11.85
C PRO A 94 -14.32 -1.68 10.52
N GLY A 95 -15.18 -1.42 9.54
CA GLY A 95 -14.80 -0.93 8.21
C GLY A 95 -14.47 -2.01 7.18
N TRP A 96 -14.32 -3.28 7.57
CA TRP A 96 -14.08 -4.38 6.64
C TRP A 96 -15.37 -4.79 5.95
N VAL A 97 -15.28 -5.21 4.69
CA VAL A 97 -16.42 -5.71 3.91
C VAL A 97 -16.08 -7.10 3.41
N SER A 98 -16.89 -8.08 3.78
CA SER A 98 -16.71 -9.46 3.34
C SER A 98 -16.86 -9.60 1.82
N PRO A 99 -15.99 -10.37 1.14
CA PRO A 99 -14.72 -10.92 1.60
C PRO A 99 -13.55 -9.94 1.45
N GLY A 100 -12.51 -10.13 2.26
CA GLY A 100 -11.25 -9.40 2.14
C GLY A 100 -11.11 -8.15 3.02
N PRO A 101 -9.91 -7.55 3.02
CA PRO A 101 -9.65 -6.29 3.71
C PRO A 101 -10.59 -5.15 3.27
N PRO A 102 -10.65 -4.05 4.03
CA PRO A 102 -11.43 -2.88 3.61
C PRO A 102 -10.84 -2.31 2.32
N CYS A 103 -11.70 -1.82 1.43
CA CYS A 103 -11.24 -1.18 0.19
C CYS A 103 -10.42 0.08 0.44
N THR A 104 -10.69 0.76 1.56
CA THR A 104 -10.01 1.98 2.00
C THR A 104 -9.75 1.95 3.49
N MET A 105 -8.73 2.67 3.95
CA MET A 105 -8.47 2.89 5.35
C MET A 105 -8.19 4.36 5.65
N THR A 106 -8.41 4.78 6.90
CA THR A 106 -8.03 6.12 7.35
C THR A 106 -6.76 6.02 8.18
N ASN A 107 -5.71 6.74 7.79
CA ASN A 107 -4.43 6.78 8.48
C ASN A 107 -3.91 8.24 8.57
N SER A 108 -2.63 8.42 8.93
CA SER A 108 -1.98 9.74 9.01
C SER A 108 -1.92 10.49 7.68
N HIS A 109 -2.21 9.83 6.57
CA HIS A 109 -2.23 10.37 5.21
C HIS A 109 -3.66 10.59 4.69
N GLY A 110 -4.67 10.50 5.56
CA GLY A 110 -6.08 10.64 5.20
C GLY A 110 -6.73 9.31 4.83
N THR A 111 -7.72 9.35 3.93
CA THR A 111 -8.35 8.13 3.41
C THR A 111 -7.55 7.60 2.22
N VAL A 112 -7.03 6.39 2.37
CA VAL A 112 -6.13 5.72 1.42
C VAL A 112 -6.80 4.47 0.88
N ALA A 113 -6.74 4.23 -0.43
CA ALA A 113 -7.20 2.97 -1.00
C ALA A 113 -6.22 1.85 -0.62
N VAL A 114 -6.72 0.77 -0.04
CA VAL A 114 -5.93 -0.43 0.27
C VAL A 114 -6.03 -1.44 -0.87
N PHE A 115 -7.14 -1.42 -1.59
CA PHE A 115 -7.31 -2.15 -2.83
C PHE A 115 -6.76 -1.31 -4.00
N VAL A 116 -5.78 -1.85 -4.72
CA VAL A 116 -5.03 -1.13 -5.76
C VAL A 116 -5.02 -1.90 -7.08
N GLU A 117 -4.82 -1.14 -8.15
CA GLU A 117 -4.47 -1.62 -9.48
C GLU A 117 -3.03 -1.21 -9.78
N ILE A 118 -2.23 -2.12 -10.33
CA ILE A 118 -0.85 -1.84 -10.76
C ILE A 118 -0.72 -2.28 -12.21
N ASP A 119 -0.47 -1.32 -13.09
CA ASP A 119 -0.41 -1.55 -14.53
C ASP A 119 1.01 -1.81 -15.03
N GLY A 120 1.14 -2.68 -16.03
CA GLY A 120 2.37 -2.84 -16.80
C GLY A 120 3.55 -3.39 -15.99
N VAL A 121 3.30 -4.23 -14.99
CA VAL A 121 4.35 -4.94 -14.26
C VAL A 121 4.74 -6.23 -14.98
N LYS A 122 5.91 -6.75 -14.65
CA LYS A 122 6.29 -8.14 -14.97
C LYS A 122 6.28 -8.97 -13.68
N ARG A 123 6.25 -10.29 -13.83
CA ARG A 123 6.38 -11.23 -12.70
C ARG A 123 7.59 -12.14 -12.84
N GLU A 124 8.05 -12.70 -11.74
CA GLU A 124 8.94 -13.86 -11.75
C GLU A 124 8.17 -15.19 -11.93
N GLY A 125 8.85 -16.32 -11.71
CA GLY A 125 8.22 -17.64 -11.69
C GLY A 125 7.25 -17.78 -10.52
N ILE A 126 6.11 -18.42 -10.76
CA ILE A 126 5.11 -18.71 -9.74
C ILE A 126 5.51 -19.97 -8.99
N VAL A 127 5.53 -19.91 -7.67
CA VAL A 127 5.80 -21.04 -6.78
C VAL A 127 4.55 -21.33 -5.95
N ASN A 128 4.29 -22.60 -5.66
CA ASN A 128 3.23 -22.99 -4.74
C ASN A 128 3.84 -23.33 -3.37
N GLU A 129 3.36 -22.67 -2.33
CA GLU A 129 3.83 -22.85 -0.95
C GLU A 129 2.68 -22.68 0.06
N ASP A 130 3.01 -22.82 1.34
CA ASP A 130 2.04 -22.76 2.45
C ASP A 130 0.77 -23.62 2.23
N CYS A 131 0.97 -24.84 1.73
CA CYS A 131 -0.12 -25.73 1.40
C CYS A 131 -0.82 -26.25 2.66
N THR A 132 -2.14 -26.05 2.76
CA THR A 132 -2.92 -26.49 3.92
C THR A 132 -4.27 -27.11 3.53
N GLY A 133 -4.70 -28.05 4.38
CA GLY A 133 -6.03 -28.69 4.37
C GLY A 133 -7.11 -27.99 5.19
N SER A 134 -6.77 -26.84 5.76
CA SER A 134 -7.61 -26.06 6.66
C SER A 134 -7.51 -24.57 6.34
N TYR A 135 -8.62 -23.87 6.53
CA TYR A 135 -8.65 -22.41 6.57
C TYR A 135 -7.81 -21.90 7.76
N ASP A 136 -7.27 -20.70 7.66
CA ASP A 136 -6.69 -20.00 8.80
C ASP A 136 -7.69 -19.85 9.95
N ALA A 137 -7.15 -19.72 11.17
CA ALA A 137 -7.96 -19.53 12.38
C ALA A 137 -8.91 -18.32 12.26
N ILE A 138 -8.49 -17.26 11.57
CA ILE A 138 -9.31 -16.07 11.32
C ILE A 138 -10.54 -16.34 10.43
N ASN A 139 -10.48 -17.42 9.65
CA ASN A 139 -11.57 -17.94 8.81
C ASN A 139 -12.22 -19.17 9.44
N GLY A 140 -12.08 -19.34 10.76
CA GLY A 140 -12.71 -20.41 11.54
C GLY A 140 -11.85 -21.66 11.72
N GLY A 141 -10.67 -21.78 11.09
CA GLY A 141 -9.73 -22.87 11.36
C GLY A 141 -10.20 -24.27 10.91
N THR A 142 -11.30 -24.34 10.16
CA THR A 142 -11.93 -25.62 9.76
C THR A 142 -11.33 -26.16 8.48
N SER A 143 -11.62 -27.43 8.17
CA SER A 143 -11.17 -28.03 6.90
C SER A 143 -11.67 -27.23 5.70
N ASN A 144 -10.80 -27.02 4.73
CA ASN A 144 -11.09 -26.30 3.49
C ASN A 144 -11.44 -27.24 2.32
N GLY A 145 -11.59 -28.54 2.58
CA GLY A 145 -12.06 -29.55 1.62
C GLY A 145 -11.00 -30.04 0.61
N GLY A 146 -9.74 -29.66 0.73
CA GLY A 146 -8.66 -30.10 -0.17
C GLY A 146 -7.29 -29.59 0.28
N SER A 147 -6.22 -29.83 -0.47
CA SER A 147 -4.92 -29.18 -0.20
C SER A 147 -4.78 -27.97 -1.11
N TYR A 148 -4.91 -26.77 -0.56
CA TYR A 148 -4.74 -25.51 -1.30
C TYR A 148 -3.44 -24.84 -0.87
N CYS A 149 -2.76 -24.20 -1.81
CA CYS A 149 -1.46 -23.55 -1.60
C CYS A 149 -1.55 -22.07 -2.02
N ASP A 150 -0.77 -21.23 -1.35
CA ASP A 150 -0.47 -19.88 -1.82
C ASP A 150 0.29 -20.02 -3.14
N SER A 151 -0.06 -19.21 -4.14
CA SER A 151 0.81 -19.04 -5.31
C SER A 151 1.56 -17.74 -5.17
N THR A 152 2.87 -17.84 -4.97
CA THR A 152 3.72 -16.72 -4.60
C THR A 152 4.69 -16.39 -5.73
N PHE A 153 4.93 -15.08 -5.89
CA PHE A 153 5.84 -14.53 -6.88
C PHE A 153 6.05 -13.04 -6.60
N ASN A 154 7.23 -12.51 -6.92
CA ASN A 154 7.40 -11.07 -7.02
C ASN A 154 6.82 -10.52 -8.33
N ILE A 155 6.17 -9.37 -8.24
CA ILE A 155 5.92 -8.47 -9.37
C ILE A 155 6.88 -7.29 -9.32
N TYR A 156 7.22 -6.74 -10.48
CA TYR A 156 8.20 -5.67 -10.58
C TYR A 156 7.90 -4.70 -11.71
N ASP A 157 8.23 -3.43 -11.48
CA ASP A 157 8.19 -2.39 -12.51
C ASP A 157 9.42 -2.52 -13.41
N PRO A 158 9.27 -2.86 -14.70
CA PRO A 158 10.40 -3.05 -15.62
C PRO A 158 11.19 -1.76 -15.89
N ALA A 159 10.66 -0.57 -15.57
CA ALA A 159 11.39 0.68 -15.66
C ALA A 159 12.47 0.82 -14.58
N PHE A 160 12.25 0.20 -13.40
CA PHE A 160 13.21 0.22 -12.28
C PHE A 160 13.99 -1.09 -12.17
N VAL A 161 13.44 -2.19 -12.65
CA VAL A 161 14.04 -3.53 -12.60
C VAL A 161 14.22 -4.05 -14.04
N PRO A 162 15.26 -3.60 -14.76
CA PRO A 162 15.46 -3.98 -16.16
C PRO A 162 15.84 -5.46 -16.33
N ASN A 163 16.47 -6.06 -15.31
CA ASN A 163 16.80 -7.49 -15.31
C ASN A 163 16.60 -8.07 -13.90
N TYR A 164 15.57 -8.89 -13.75
CA TYR A 164 15.20 -9.45 -12.45
C TYR A 164 16.33 -10.31 -11.82
N SER A 165 17.06 -11.10 -12.61
CA SER A 165 18.04 -12.06 -12.08
C SER A 165 19.30 -11.44 -11.46
N ILE A 166 19.58 -10.17 -11.75
CA ILE A 166 20.78 -9.45 -11.26
C ILE A 166 20.43 -8.19 -10.44
N SER A 167 19.15 -8.00 -10.13
CA SER A 167 18.64 -6.86 -9.38
C SER A 167 18.16 -7.32 -8.00
N CYS A 168 18.04 -6.37 -7.08
CA CYS A 168 17.75 -6.56 -5.66
C CYS A 168 18.62 -7.65 -5.02
N THR A 169 19.94 -7.53 -5.19
CA THR A 169 20.89 -8.52 -4.67
C THR A 169 21.32 -8.25 -3.22
N SER A 170 21.02 -7.06 -2.68
CA SER A 170 21.28 -6.67 -1.29
C SER A 170 20.24 -5.67 -0.80
N SER A 171 20.12 -5.51 0.51
CA SER A 171 19.24 -4.51 1.15
C SER A 171 19.63 -3.05 0.90
N SER A 172 20.64 -2.79 0.07
CA SER A 172 21.08 -1.46 -0.36
C SER A 172 20.91 -1.25 -1.87
N ASP A 173 20.45 -2.26 -2.61
CA ASP A 173 20.25 -2.19 -4.04
C ASP A 173 19.00 -1.33 -4.39
N PRO A 174 19.16 -0.21 -5.12
CA PRO A 174 18.06 0.68 -5.45
C PRO A 174 16.99 0.02 -6.35
N THR A 175 17.25 -1.14 -6.92
CA THR A 175 16.24 -1.86 -7.70
C THR A 175 15.22 -2.60 -6.82
N CYS A 176 15.48 -2.76 -5.51
CA CYS A 176 14.57 -3.45 -4.59
C CYS A 176 13.23 -2.75 -4.43
N TYR A 177 13.19 -1.42 -4.35
CA TYR A 177 11.93 -0.69 -4.18
C TYR A 177 11.01 -0.81 -5.42
N GLY A 178 11.55 -1.24 -6.57
CA GLY A 178 10.79 -1.50 -7.79
C GLY A 178 10.18 -2.90 -7.85
N ARG A 179 10.31 -3.69 -6.77
CA ARG A 179 9.75 -5.03 -6.60
C ARG A 179 8.80 -5.05 -5.41
N ILE A 180 7.81 -5.93 -5.48
CA ILE A 180 6.91 -6.21 -4.37
C ILE A 180 6.51 -7.68 -4.42
N HIS A 181 6.49 -8.33 -3.25
CA HIS A 181 6.05 -9.70 -3.14
C HIS A 181 4.53 -9.77 -3.35
N SER A 182 4.05 -10.86 -3.95
CA SER A 182 2.63 -11.02 -4.25
C SER A 182 2.22 -12.47 -4.08
N GLU A 183 1.01 -12.64 -3.54
CA GLU A 183 0.45 -13.95 -3.30
C GLU A 183 -1.00 -14.02 -3.77
N ILE A 184 -1.33 -15.10 -4.50
CA ILE A 184 -2.71 -15.56 -4.63
C ILE A 184 -2.99 -16.52 -3.47
N ASP A 185 -3.82 -16.07 -2.54
CA ASP A 185 -4.04 -16.71 -1.24
C ASP A 185 -4.76 -18.06 -1.32
N HIS A 186 -4.28 -19.06 -0.58
CA HIS A 186 -4.81 -20.42 -0.53
C HIS A 186 -6.22 -20.46 0.02
N ALA A 187 -6.54 -19.60 0.99
CA ALA A 187 -7.87 -19.53 1.58
C ALA A 187 -8.84 -18.92 0.55
N TRP A 188 -8.41 -17.90 -0.22
CA TRP A 188 -9.21 -17.34 -1.32
C TRP A 188 -9.51 -18.37 -2.41
N LYS A 189 -8.53 -19.21 -2.75
CA LYS A 189 -8.74 -20.34 -3.67
C LYS A 189 -9.73 -21.34 -3.09
N ALA A 190 -9.56 -21.74 -1.83
CA ALA A 190 -10.38 -22.74 -1.18
C ALA A 190 -11.85 -22.29 -1.00
N ALA A 191 -12.07 -20.99 -0.76
CA ALA A 191 -13.41 -20.41 -0.68
C ALA A 191 -14.07 -20.17 -2.05
N HIS A 192 -13.40 -20.55 -3.14
CA HIS A 192 -13.87 -20.33 -4.52
C HIS A 192 -14.11 -18.84 -4.82
N TYR A 193 -13.28 -17.96 -4.26
CA TYR A 193 -13.22 -16.54 -4.63
C TYR A 193 -12.27 -16.27 -5.78
N CYS A 194 -11.34 -17.20 -6.02
CA CYS A 194 -10.68 -17.31 -7.32
C CYS A 194 -11.57 -18.07 -8.31
N GLY A 195 -11.56 -17.59 -9.54
CA GLY A 195 -12.28 -18.13 -10.67
C GLY A 195 -11.32 -18.46 -11.80
N SER A 196 -11.87 -18.76 -12.98
CA SER A 196 -11.05 -19.03 -14.15
C SER A 196 -10.49 -17.74 -14.78
N SER A 197 -9.47 -17.91 -15.63
CA SER A 197 -8.90 -16.86 -16.46
C SER A 197 -8.19 -15.76 -15.66
N THR A 198 -8.84 -14.62 -15.41
CA THR A 198 -8.20 -13.43 -14.84
C THR A 198 -8.48 -13.24 -13.35
N THR A 199 -9.38 -14.03 -12.78
CA THR A 199 -9.85 -13.88 -11.40
C THR A 199 -9.01 -14.72 -10.44
N CYS A 200 -7.82 -14.22 -10.11
CA CYS A 200 -6.80 -14.90 -9.28
C CYS A 200 -6.55 -16.37 -9.65
N ASP A 201 -6.59 -16.66 -10.95
CA ASP A 201 -6.24 -17.97 -11.52
C ASP A 201 -4.73 -18.05 -11.76
N ASP A 202 -4.01 -18.74 -10.87
CA ASP A 202 -2.56 -18.92 -10.98
C ASP A 202 -2.16 -19.82 -12.15
N MET A 203 -2.99 -20.80 -12.50
CA MET A 203 -2.76 -21.70 -13.62
C MET A 203 -2.89 -20.98 -14.96
N ALA A 204 -3.91 -20.15 -15.12
CA ALA A 204 -4.04 -19.28 -16.28
C ALA A 204 -2.92 -18.24 -16.33
N LEU A 205 -2.55 -17.62 -15.20
CA LEU A 205 -1.43 -16.68 -15.16
C LEU A 205 -0.13 -17.35 -15.63
N GLY A 206 0.17 -18.53 -15.10
CA GLY A 206 1.36 -19.31 -15.44
C GLY A 206 1.40 -19.76 -16.90
N SER A 207 0.25 -20.12 -17.48
CA SER A 207 0.16 -20.64 -18.86
C SER A 207 0.01 -19.55 -19.94
N GLN A 208 -0.54 -18.39 -19.59
CA GLN A 208 -0.81 -17.30 -20.55
C GLN A 208 0.20 -16.16 -20.48
N THR A 209 1.12 -16.18 -19.52
CA THR A 209 2.14 -15.14 -19.36
C THR A 209 3.51 -15.76 -19.12
N THR A 210 4.54 -14.99 -19.40
CA THR A 210 5.95 -15.33 -19.13
C THR A 210 6.59 -14.22 -18.33
N THR A 211 7.84 -14.40 -17.91
CA THR A 211 8.63 -13.34 -17.25
C THR A 211 8.90 -12.11 -18.13
N SER A 212 8.61 -12.18 -19.44
CA SER A 212 8.70 -11.04 -20.36
C SER A 212 7.34 -10.38 -20.65
N THR A 213 6.24 -10.99 -20.24
CA THR A 213 4.88 -10.47 -20.48
C THR A 213 4.57 -9.35 -19.48
N LEU A 214 4.03 -8.24 -19.98
CA LEU A 214 3.48 -7.19 -19.12
C LEU A 214 2.07 -7.58 -18.69
N ILE A 215 1.77 -7.41 -17.42
CA ILE A 215 0.46 -7.68 -16.81
C ILE A 215 0.01 -6.48 -15.99
N ASP A 216 -1.30 -6.34 -15.88
CA ASP A 216 -1.93 -5.50 -14.86
C ASP A 216 -2.45 -6.42 -13.76
N VAL A 217 -2.41 -5.96 -12.52
CA VAL A 217 -2.88 -6.73 -11.36
C VAL A 217 -3.77 -5.88 -10.46
N GLN A 218 -4.68 -6.54 -9.76
CA GLN A 218 -5.45 -5.93 -8.68
C GLN A 218 -5.36 -6.76 -7.41
N GLY A 219 -5.17 -6.09 -6.28
CA GLY A 219 -5.07 -6.76 -4.98
C GLY A 219 -5.00 -5.79 -3.83
N PHE A 220 -4.77 -6.33 -2.63
CA PHE A 220 -4.70 -5.53 -1.41
C PHE A 220 -3.26 -5.28 -0.99
N VAL A 221 -2.95 -4.03 -0.67
CA VAL A 221 -1.65 -3.65 -0.09
C VAL A 221 -1.58 -4.15 1.35
N TYR A 222 -0.62 -5.00 1.61
CA TYR A 222 -0.37 -5.61 2.92
C TYR A 222 1.05 -5.30 3.38
N TRP A 223 1.25 -5.30 4.70
CA TRP A 223 2.56 -5.20 5.31
C TRP A 223 2.84 -6.47 6.12
N ASP A 224 3.79 -7.29 5.66
CA ASP A 224 4.28 -8.47 6.33
C ASP A 224 5.40 -8.12 7.33
N PRO A 225 5.12 -8.16 8.65
CA PRO A 225 6.14 -7.89 9.66
C PRO A 225 7.17 -9.03 9.81
N ASP A 226 6.92 -10.21 9.26
CA ASP A 226 7.75 -11.40 9.44
C ASP A 226 8.89 -11.50 8.39
N HIS A 227 8.75 -10.80 7.25
CA HIS A 227 9.67 -10.92 6.10
C HIS A 227 10.40 -9.62 5.72
N LEU A 228 10.76 -8.81 6.71
CA LEU A 228 11.31 -7.45 6.51
C LEU A 228 12.71 -7.38 5.88
N THR A 229 13.50 -8.44 5.97
CA THR A 229 14.94 -8.40 5.61
C THR A 229 15.37 -9.53 4.68
N VAL A 230 14.43 -10.29 4.12
CA VAL A 230 14.74 -11.45 3.26
C VAL A 230 14.72 -11.05 1.79
N GLN A 231 15.66 -11.60 1.02
CA GLN A 231 15.86 -11.20 -0.38
C GLN A 231 14.67 -11.56 -1.27
N TRP A 232 14.06 -12.72 -1.07
CA TRP A 232 12.90 -13.18 -1.85
C TRP A 232 11.66 -12.31 -1.61
N HIS A 233 11.66 -11.52 -0.53
CA HIS A 233 10.66 -10.51 -0.22
C HIS A 233 11.20 -9.08 -0.44
N SER A 234 12.20 -8.95 -1.32
CA SER A 234 12.79 -7.68 -1.76
C SER A 234 13.32 -6.78 -0.63
N PHE A 235 13.68 -7.36 0.53
CA PHE A 235 14.08 -6.63 1.74
C PHE A 235 13.08 -5.53 2.15
N SER A 236 11.79 -5.81 1.99
CA SER A 236 10.68 -4.94 2.33
C SER A 236 9.57 -5.77 2.94
N GLY A 237 8.73 -5.22 3.82
CA GLY A 237 7.51 -5.92 4.27
C GLY A 237 6.32 -5.74 3.32
N TRP A 238 6.42 -4.92 2.28
CA TRP A 238 5.27 -4.65 1.41
C TRP A 238 4.91 -5.86 0.54
N GLU A 239 3.61 -6.16 0.47
CA GLU A 239 3.02 -7.21 -0.36
C GLU A 239 1.79 -6.70 -1.12
N ILE A 240 1.49 -7.37 -2.23
CA ILE A 240 0.11 -7.49 -2.72
C ILE A 240 -0.43 -8.84 -2.27
N HIS A 241 -1.19 -8.84 -1.17
CA HIS A 241 -1.81 -10.04 -0.60
C HIS A 241 -3.20 -9.73 -0.02
N PRO A 242 -4.26 -10.33 -0.58
CA PRO A 242 -4.25 -11.22 -1.74
C PRO A 242 -4.18 -10.44 -3.05
N LEU A 243 -3.52 -11.02 -4.05
CA LEU A 243 -3.75 -10.69 -5.46
C LEU A 243 -5.06 -11.34 -5.89
N THR A 244 -6.01 -10.50 -6.30
CA THR A 244 -7.41 -10.91 -6.54
C THR A 244 -7.74 -11.05 -8.02
N ALA A 245 -6.99 -10.38 -8.89
CA ALA A 245 -7.14 -10.48 -10.33
C ALA A 245 -5.88 -10.02 -11.07
N TRP A 246 -5.75 -10.47 -12.32
CA TRP A 246 -4.68 -10.08 -13.23
C TRP A 246 -5.20 -10.06 -14.68
N ARG A 247 -4.56 -9.32 -15.58
CA ARG A 247 -4.80 -9.42 -17.04
C ARG A 247 -3.51 -9.13 -17.79
N GLN A 248 -3.40 -9.54 -19.06
CA GLN A 248 -2.30 -9.04 -19.90
C GLN A 248 -2.44 -7.53 -20.06
N HIS A 249 -1.34 -6.81 -19.86
CA HIS A 249 -1.32 -5.36 -20.02
C HIS A 249 -1.60 -5.01 -21.48
N GLN A 250 -2.58 -4.14 -21.70
CA GLN A 250 -2.79 -3.51 -22.99
C GLN A 250 -2.18 -2.13 -22.94
N SER A 251 -1.05 -1.96 -23.62
CA SER A 251 -0.59 -0.61 -23.94
C SER A 251 -1.72 0.05 -24.73
N ASN A 252 -2.37 1.07 -24.18
CA ASN A 252 -3.29 1.90 -24.95
C ASN A 252 -2.57 2.28 -26.24
N GLN A 253 -3.02 1.76 -27.39
CA GLN A 253 -2.68 2.38 -28.66
C GLN A 253 -3.29 3.78 -28.58
N THR A 254 -2.41 4.78 -28.48
CA THR A 254 -2.75 6.20 -28.55
C THR A 254 -3.69 6.49 -29.71
#